data_AF-A0ABC8VYS7-F1
#
_entry.id   AF-A0ABC8VYS7-F1
#
_cell.length_a   1.000
_cell.length_b   1.000
_cell.length_c   1.000
_cell.angle_alpha   90.00
_cell.angle_beta   90.00
_cell.angle_gamma   90.00
#
_symmetry.space_group_name_H-M   'P 1'
#
loop_
_entity.id
_entity.type
_entity.pdbx_description
1 polymer ?
#
loop_
_entity_poly.entity_id
_entity_poly.type
_entity_poly.pdbx_seq_one_letter_code
_entity_poly.pdbx_strand_id
1 'polypeptide(L)'
;MARTVRRDPRGCQHLEAMRSICQAKRPEVRVEVCVAEGKDRGPAIVEAARKHGVSLLVVGQKKRSVTWRLLSMWMAGVKGAAAGARGGGSAADYCVQHAACMALAVRRKSRRGGGYLITTRRQRDFWLLA
;
A
#
# COMPACT_ATOMS: atom_id res chain seq x y z
N MET A 1 -11.39 -16.72 -13.32
CA MET A 1 -12.77 -16.31 -13.02
C MET A 1 -12.77 -15.29 -11.89
N ALA A 2 -12.96 -14.01 -12.20
CA ALA A 2 -13.02 -12.95 -11.20
C ALA A 2 -14.39 -13.03 -10.48
N ARG A 3 -14.39 -13.37 -9.19
CA ARG A 3 -15.60 -13.33 -8.36
C ARG A 3 -15.87 -11.88 -7.96
N THR A 4 -16.96 -11.33 -8.47
CA THR A 4 -17.57 -10.10 -7.96
C THR A 4 -18.27 -10.44 -6.65
N VAL A 5 -17.61 -10.23 -5.51
CA VAL A 5 -18.27 -10.34 -4.19
C VAL A 5 -18.81 -8.97 -3.79
N ARG A 6 -20.03 -8.97 -3.22
CA ARG A 6 -20.83 -7.80 -2.87
C ARG A 6 -20.03 -6.77 -2.08
N ARG A 7 -20.11 -5.53 -2.56
CA ARG A 7 -19.25 -4.38 -2.29
C ARG A 7 -19.69 -3.60 -1.04
N ASP A 8 -18.72 -3.13 -0.24
CA ASP A 8 -18.89 -1.85 0.49
C ASP A 8 -19.06 -0.74 -0.57
N PRO A 9 -20.21 -0.03 -0.60
CA PRO A 9 -20.49 0.98 -1.61
C PRO A 9 -19.44 2.10 -1.63
N ARG A 10 -18.89 2.47 -0.47
CA ARG A 10 -17.97 3.61 -0.32
C ARG A 10 -16.57 3.30 -0.83
N GLY A 11 -16.05 2.11 -0.52
CA GLY A 11 -14.77 1.65 -1.04
C GLY A 11 -14.75 1.59 -2.57
N CYS A 12 -15.86 1.20 -3.18
CA CYS A 12 -15.96 1.09 -4.64
C CYS A 12 -16.04 2.45 -5.33
N GLN A 13 -16.70 3.44 -4.72
CA GLN A 13 -16.74 4.79 -5.26
C GLN A 13 -15.34 5.41 -5.40
N HIS A 14 -14.45 5.20 -4.42
CA HIS A 14 -13.08 5.72 -4.47
C HIS A 14 -12.26 5.07 -5.59
N LEU A 15 -12.42 3.76 -5.79
CA LEU A 15 -11.72 3.01 -6.85
C LEU A 15 -12.18 3.45 -8.25
N GLU A 16 -13.47 3.71 -8.45
CA GLU A 16 -13.97 4.24 -9.73
C GLU A 16 -13.46 5.67 -10.01
N ALA A 17 -13.36 6.51 -8.97
CA ALA A 17 -12.74 7.84 -9.12
C ALA A 17 -11.27 7.73 -9.54
N MET A 18 -10.50 6.82 -8.93
CA MET A 18 -9.10 6.56 -9.32
C MET A 18 -9.01 6.06 -10.77
N ARG A 19 -9.89 5.14 -11.16
CA ARG A 19 -9.97 4.64 -12.54
C ARG A 19 -10.20 5.77 -13.54
N SER A 20 -11.17 6.63 -13.26
CA SER A 20 -11.50 7.79 -14.10
C SER A 20 -10.30 8.74 -14.26
N ILE A 21 -9.58 9.04 -13.17
CA ILE A 21 -8.37 9.88 -13.23
C ILE A 21 -7.28 9.24 -14.10
N CYS A 22 -7.06 7.93 -13.98
CA CYS A 22 -6.07 7.22 -14.81
C CYS A 22 -6.44 7.29 -16.29
N GLN A 23 -7.71 7.02 -16.64
CA GLN A 23 -8.20 7.06 -18.01
C GLN A 23 -8.15 8.48 -18.60
N ALA A 24 -8.51 9.50 -17.82
CA ALA A 24 -8.43 10.89 -18.25
C ALA A 24 -6.99 11.35 -18.52
N LYS A 25 -6.02 10.88 -17.73
CA LYS A 25 -4.61 11.26 -17.88
C LYS A 25 -3.87 10.47 -18.96
N ARG A 26 -4.24 9.20 -19.17
CA ARG A 26 -3.59 8.26 -20.08
C ARG A 26 -4.65 7.37 -20.75
N PRO A 27 -5.42 7.89 -21.72
CA PRO A 27 -6.54 7.17 -22.33
C PRO A 27 -6.11 5.90 -23.09
N GLU A 28 -4.84 5.83 -23.52
CA GLU A 28 -4.26 4.66 -24.17
C GLU A 28 -3.97 3.50 -23.21
N VAL A 29 -4.05 3.73 -21.89
CA VAL A 29 -3.79 2.71 -20.87
C VAL A 29 -5.09 2.04 -20.45
N ARG A 30 -5.16 0.71 -20.59
CA ARG A 30 -6.25 -0.10 -20.03
C ARG A 30 -6.18 -0.08 -18.50
N VAL A 31 -7.26 0.36 -17.85
CA VAL A 31 -7.36 0.42 -16.38
C VAL A 31 -8.39 -0.59 -15.88
N GLU A 32 -7.94 -1.48 -14.99
CA GLU A 32 -8.76 -2.47 -14.33
C GLU A 32 -8.80 -2.23 -12.81
N VAL A 33 -9.95 -2.53 -12.20
CA VAL A 33 -10.15 -2.41 -10.76
C VAL A 33 -10.35 -3.81 -10.19
N CYS A 34 -9.45 -4.20 -9.28
CA CYS A 34 -9.51 -5.48 -8.58
C CYS A 34 -9.70 -5.25 -7.09
N VAL A 35 -10.53 -6.08 -6.46
CA VAL A 35 -10.67 -6.16 -5.00
C VAL A 35 -10.08 -7.48 -4.55
N ALA A 36 -9.13 -7.42 -3.61
CA ALA A 36 -8.54 -8.59 -2.99
C ALA A 36 -8.96 -8.64 -1.52
N GLU A 37 -9.47 -9.79 -1.09
CA GLU A 37 -9.82 -10.06 0.29
C GLU A 37 -8.72 -10.88 0.95
N GLY A 38 -8.46 -10.61 2.22
CA GLY A 38 -7.53 -11.38 3.02
C GLY A 38 -7.46 -10.85 4.45
N LYS A 39 -7.06 -11.73 5.36
CA LYS A 39 -6.92 -11.41 6.80
C LYS A 39 -5.96 -10.25 7.03
N ASP A 40 -4.84 -10.27 6.31
CA ASP A 40 -3.80 -9.25 6.37
C ASP A 40 -3.56 -8.62 4.99
N ARG A 41 -3.51 -7.28 4.95
CA ARG A 41 -3.40 -6.52 3.69
C ARG A 41 -2.12 -6.85 2.90
N GLY A 42 -0.97 -6.96 3.57
CA GLY A 42 0.31 -7.21 2.90
C GLY A 42 0.33 -8.51 2.11
N PRO A 43 0.10 -9.67 2.77
CA PRO A 43 -0.03 -10.95 2.09
C PRO A 43 -1.09 -10.97 0.99
N ALA A 44 -2.27 -10.39 1.23
CA ALA A 44 -3.35 -10.35 0.24
C ALA A 44 -2.94 -9.59 -1.04
N ILE A 45 -2.25 -8.45 -0.90
CA ILE A 45 -1.75 -7.67 -2.04
C ILE A 45 -0.68 -8.45 -2.80
N VAL A 46 0.28 -9.08 -2.11
CA VAL A 46 1.34 -9.88 -2.74
C VAL A 46 0.77 -11.06 -3.51
N GLU A 47 -0.19 -11.76 -2.93
CA GLU A 47 -0.84 -12.90 -3.59
C GLU A 47 -1.64 -12.46 -4.82
N ALA A 48 -2.39 -11.36 -4.73
CA ALA A 48 -3.12 -10.79 -5.85
C ALA A 48 -2.17 -10.36 -6.98
N ALA A 49 -1.09 -9.63 -6.66
CA ALA A 49 -0.09 -9.20 -7.63
C ALA A 49 0.53 -10.40 -8.38
N ARG A 50 0.82 -11.49 -7.66
CA ARG A 50 1.31 -12.74 -8.26
C ARG A 50 0.27 -13.37 -9.19
N LYS A 51 -0.98 -13.50 -8.75
CA LYS A 51 -2.08 -14.10 -9.56
C LYS A 51 -2.34 -13.33 -10.84
N HIS A 52 -2.18 -12.00 -10.81
CA HIS A 52 -2.37 -11.13 -11.97
C HIS A 52 -1.12 -10.95 -12.83
N GLY A 53 0.01 -11.58 -12.48
CA GLY A 53 1.25 -11.45 -13.25
C GLY A 53 1.82 -10.04 -13.30
N VAL A 54 1.66 -9.27 -12.22
CA VAL A 54 2.12 -7.86 -12.15
C VAL A 54 3.64 -7.80 -12.27
N SER A 55 4.16 -6.96 -13.18
CA SER A 55 5.59 -6.73 -13.37
C SER A 55 6.17 -5.68 -12.39
N LEU A 56 5.38 -4.69 -11.99
CA LEU A 56 5.74 -3.63 -11.05
C LEU A 56 4.59 -3.36 -10.06
N LEU A 57 4.86 -3.50 -8.78
CA LEU A 57 3.91 -3.22 -7.70
C LEU A 57 4.25 -1.89 -7.00
N VAL A 58 3.32 -0.92 -7.03
CA VAL A 58 3.48 0.36 -6.34
C VAL A 58 2.47 0.44 -5.19
N VAL A 59 2.96 0.64 -3.96
CA VAL A 59 2.11 0.69 -2.76
C VAL A 59 2.32 2.00 -2.02
N GLY A 60 1.23 2.72 -1.77
CA GLY A 60 1.24 3.94 -0.96
C GLY A 60 1.51 3.63 0.53
N GLN A 61 2.54 4.25 1.09
CA GLN A 61 2.84 4.20 2.52
C GLN A 61 2.04 5.27 3.27
N LYS A 62 1.14 4.85 4.17
CA LYS A 62 0.41 5.77 5.05
C LYS A 62 1.31 6.21 6.20
N LYS A 63 1.48 7.53 6.38
CA LYS A 63 2.18 8.08 7.55
C LYS A 63 1.31 7.84 8.78
N ARG A 64 1.71 6.92 9.67
CA ARG A 64 1.10 6.82 11.01
C ARG A 64 1.40 8.11 11.77
N SER A 65 0.38 8.74 12.34
CA SER A 65 0.57 9.96 13.14
C SER A 65 1.41 9.63 14.38
N VAL A 66 2.15 10.63 14.89
CA VAL A 66 2.93 10.49 16.13
C VAL A 66 1.99 10.10 17.27
N THR A 67 0.80 10.70 17.34
CA THR A 67 -0.26 10.36 18.28
C THR A 67 -0.66 8.89 18.23
N TRP A 68 -0.87 8.31 17.03
CA TRP A 68 -1.21 6.89 16.91
C TRP A 68 -0.05 5.98 17.35
N ARG A 69 1.20 6.38 17.07
CA ARG A 69 2.39 5.64 17.50
C ARG A 69 2.51 5.64 19.02
N LEU A 70 2.29 6.79 19.66
CA LEU A 70 2.26 6.93 21.11
C LEU A 70 1.10 6.12 21.70
N LEU A 71 -0.12 6.28 21.20
CA LEU A 71 -1.28 5.51 21.67
C LEU A 71 -1.03 3.99 21.59
N SER A 72 -0.40 3.53 20.51
CA SER A 72 -0.03 2.12 20.34
C SER A 72 1.02 1.67 21.37
N MET A 73 1.97 2.53 21.76
CA MET A 73 2.94 2.24 22.82
C MET A 73 2.28 2.19 24.20
N TRP A 74 1.34 3.10 24.49
CA TRP A 74 0.57 3.12 25.73
C TRP A 74 -0.32 1.87 25.86
N MET A 75 -1.01 1.48 24.78
CA MET A 75 -1.80 0.24 24.76
C MET A 75 -0.93 -1.02 24.83
N ALA A 76 0.30 -0.98 24.32
CA ALA A 76 1.25 -2.10 24.41
C ALA A 76 1.88 -2.28 25.80
N GLY A 77 1.76 -1.30 26.70
CA GLY A 77 2.15 -1.42 28.11
C GLY A 77 1.26 -2.37 28.92
N VAL A 78 0.07 -2.70 28.41
CA VAL A 78 -0.80 -3.76 28.92
C VAL A 78 -0.47 -5.03 28.11
N LYS A 79 0.31 -5.93 28.71
CA LYS A 79 0.77 -7.24 28.18
C LYS A 79 0.05 -7.71 26.90
N GLY A 80 0.72 -7.65 25.74
CA GLY A 80 0.39 -8.54 24.61
C GLY A 80 0.50 -8.02 23.18
N ALA A 81 0.63 -6.71 22.90
CA ALA A 81 0.58 -6.20 21.52
C ALA A 81 1.95 -5.93 20.85
N ALA A 82 3.05 -6.44 21.41
CA ALA A 82 4.41 -6.16 20.93
C ALA A 82 4.80 -6.82 19.58
N ALA A 83 3.92 -7.59 18.93
CA ALA A 83 4.21 -8.18 17.62
C ALA A 83 4.12 -7.18 16.45
N GLY A 84 3.43 -6.05 16.61
CA GLY A 84 3.11 -5.13 15.50
C GLY A 84 4.04 -3.92 15.32
N ALA A 85 4.98 -3.68 16.23
CA ALA A 85 5.77 -2.44 16.25
C ALA A 85 7.27 -2.61 15.94
N ARG A 86 7.82 -3.82 16.06
CA ARG A 86 9.24 -4.09 15.80
C ARG A 86 9.51 -5.23 14.80
N GLY A 87 8.47 -5.92 14.31
CA GLY A 87 8.58 -7.01 13.33
C GLY A 87 7.48 -7.05 12.26
N GLY A 88 6.31 -6.43 12.48
CA GLY A 88 5.27 -6.27 11.47
C GLY A 88 5.37 -4.93 10.74
N GLY A 89 6.14 -4.87 9.65
CA GLY A 89 6.20 -3.70 8.77
C GLY A 89 4.81 -3.28 8.26
N SER A 90 4.69 -2.06 7.72
CA SER A 90 3.47 -1.66 7.00
C SER A 90 3.13 -2.69 5.92
N ALA A 91 1.87 -2.79 5.51
CA ALA A 91 1.51 -3.62 4.34
C ALA A 91 2.41 -3.32 3.13
N ALA A 92 2.81 -2.05 2.96
CA ALA A 92 3.78 -1.64 1.95
C ALA A 92 5.18 -2.25 2.15
N ASP A 93 5.69 -2.31 3.39
CA ASP A 93 7.01 -2.89 3.68
C ASP A 93 6.98 -4.41 3.45
N TYR A 94 5.89 -5.07 3.84
CA TYR A 94 5.67 -6.48 3.55
C TYR A 94 5.68 -6.73 2.04
N CYS A 95 4.98 -5.92 1.25
CA CYS A 95 4.96 -6.03 -0.21
C CYS A 95 6.36 -5.87 -0.81
N VAL A 96 7.13 -4.88 -0.36
CA VAL A 96 8.51 -4.64 -0.85
C VAL A 96 9.44 -5.83 -0.56
N GLN A 97 9.22 -6.54 0.54
CA GLN A 97 10.05 -7.69 0.93
C GLN A 97 9.63 -9.00 0.26
N HIS A 98 8.33 -9.23 0.05
CA HIS A 98 7.78 -10.54 -0.30
C HIS A 98 7.16 -10.62 -1.70
N ALA A 99 6.98 -9.49 -2.40
CA ALA A 99 6.53 -9.53 -3.79
C ALA A 99 7.56 -10.25 -4.67
N ALA A 100 7.07 -11.11 -5.56
CA ALA A 100 7.90 -11.78 -6.55
C ALA A 100 8.38 -10.83 -7.67
N CYS A 101 7.69 -9.71 -7.85
CA CYS A 101 8.01 -8.68 -8.84
C CYS A 101 8.75 -7.48 -8.22
N MET A 102 9.14 -6.52 -9.04
CA MET A 102 9.68 -5.25 -8.54
C MET A 102 8.61 -4.53 -7.72
N ALA A 103 8.94 -4.14 -6.49
CA ALA A 103 8.00 -3.49 -5.58
C ALA A 103 8.56 -2.18 -5.01
N LEU A 104 7.73 -1.14 -5.08
CA LEU A 104 8.03 0.22 -4.63
C LEU A 104 7.00 0.65 -3.57
N ALA A 105 7.49 1.02 -2.40
CA ALA A 105 6.70 1.69 -1.38
C ALA A 105 6.92 3.20 -1.49
N VAL A 106 5.84 3.96 -1.67
CA VAL A 106 5.90 5.41 -1.94
C VAL A 106 5.20 6.20 -0.85
N ARG A 107 5.87 7.19 -0.26
CA ARG A 107 5.27 8.16 0.66
C ARG A 107 5.62 9.58 0.28
N ARG A 108 4.76 10.53 0.66
CA ARG A 108 5.07 11.95 0.54
C ARG A 108 6.20 12.34 1.50
N LYS A 109 7.21 13.07 1.02
CA LYS A 109 8.37 13.50 1.83
C LYS A 109 7.95 14.39 3.00
N SER A 110 7.18 15.44 2.72
CA SER A 110 6.63 16.32 3.74
C SER A 110 5.25 16.84 3.35
N ARG A 111 4.52 17.42 4.32
CA ARG A 111 3.17 17.98 4.08
C ARG A 111 3.21 19.32 3.32
N ARG A 112 4.30 20.07 3.47
CA ARG A 112 4.48 21.43 2.93
C ARG A 112 5.45 21.48 1.75
N GLY A 113 6.41 20.56 1.67
CA GLY A 113 7.31 20.40 0.55
C GLY A 113 6.79 19.42 -0.50
N GLY A 114 7.30 19.57 -1.72
CA GLY A 114 7.09 18.63 -2.82
C GLY A 114 7.87 17.33 -2.64
N GLY A 115 7.66 16.41 -3.58
CA GLY A 115 8.43 15.18 -3.71
C GLY A 115 7.94 13.98 -2.90
N TYR A 116 8.48 12.83 -3.26
CA TYR A 116 8.15 11.52 -2.71
C TYR A 116 9.41 10.79 -2.27
N LEU A 117 9.30 10.04 -1.18
CA LEU A 117 10.31 9.07 -0.77
C LEU A 117 9.88 7.71 -1.28
N ILE A 118 10.84 6.99 -1.85
CA ILE A 118 10.65 5.65 -2.38
C ILE A 118 11.46 4.68 -1.54
N THR A 119 10.85 3.55 -1.23
CA THR A 119 11.50 2.41 -0.60
C THR A 119 11.36 1.20 -1.51
N THR A 120 12.49 0.59 -1.83
CA THR A 120 12.62 -0.67 -2.55
C THR A 120 13.20 -1.73 -1.61
N ARG A 121 13.36 -2.96 -2.13
CA ARG A 121 13.99 -4.04 -1.38
C ARG A 121 15.47 -3.74 -1.04
N ARG A 122 16.16 -2.99 -1.90
CA ARG A 122 17.61 -2.73 -1.78
C ARG A 122 17.93 -1.39 -1.12
N GLN A 123 17.06 -0.39 -1.32
CA GLN A 123 17.30 0.97 -0.85
C GLN A 123 16.03 1.51 -0.22
N ARG A 124 16.17 2.14 0.95
CA ARG A 124 15.06 2.71 1.69
C ARG A 124 15.10 4.23 1.65
N ASP A 125 13.92 4.83 1.62
CA ASP A 125 13.70 6.26 1.79
C ASP A 125 14.58 7.16 0.91
N PHE A 126 14.92 6.72 -0.30
CA PHE A 126 15.64 7.57 -1.24
C PHE A 126 14.65 8.52 -1.89
N TRP A 127 15.09 9.77 -2.05
CA TRP A 127 14.32 10.83 -2.68
C TRP A 127 14.76 10.92 -4.14
N LEU A 128 13.85 10.72 -5.07
CA LEU A 128 14.08 11.12 -6.45
C LEU A 128 13.95 12.65 -6.52
N LEU A 129 15.03 13.33 -6.87
CA LEU A 129 14.98 14.74 -7.28
C LEU A 129 14.09 14.79 -8.51
N ALA A 130 12.97 15.52 -8.40
CA ALA A 130 12.07 15.83 -9.49
C ALA A 130 12.08 17.34 -9.67
#